data_AF-A0A7R9WT36-F1
#
_entry.id   AF-A0A7R9WT36-F1
#
_cell.length_a   1.000
_cell.length_b   1.000
_cell.length_c   1.000
_cell.angle_alpha   90.00
_cell.angle_beta   90.00
_cell.angle_gamma   90.00
#
_symmetry.space_group_name_H-M   'P 1'
#
loop_
_entity.id
_entity.type
_entity.pdbx_description
1 polymer ?
#
loop_
_entity_poly.entity_id
_entity_poly.type
_entity_poly.pdbx_seq_one_letter_code
_entity_poly.pdbx_strand_id
1 'polypeptide(L)'
;TAIMCLLCPTTPLSQSEMNGKYGSSYAQFANNENKFDITMCQAPCRAPCCWLGSMMCLCPVQIYMRHRALNHVHPGSGWSHYICCQGYYGGCCCLQPGNMCESTCPHCCMCLEAFCCTGPAVSATSIIMRNEYGLGLDNDDIRLIRCTNCLMIFALCLSCVARCTECEGDDQVAQVCNILADVVFCCVSGCMTAQTHHEIKLRERINAPERHTMT
;
A
#
# COMPACT_ATOMS: atom_id res chain seq x y z
N THR A 1 14.97 -17.63 -9.84
CA THR A 1 14.28 -17.40 -11.13
C THR A 1 13.07 -16.52 -10.85
N ALA A 2 13.28 -15.20 -10.76
CA ALA A 2 12.20 -14.27 -10.53
C ALA A 2 11.61 -13.90 -11.89
N ILE A 3 10.32 -14.15 -12.09
CA ILE A 3 9.56 -13.53 -13.19
C ILE A 3 9.46 -12.05 -12.82
N MET A 4 10.55 -11.32 -13.04
CA MET A 4 10.62 -9.86 -12.95
C MET A 4 9.71 -9.35 -14.06
N CYS A 5 8.61 -8.72 -13.67
CA CYS A 5 7.56 -8.18 -14.54
C CYS A 5 8.20 -7.32 -15.66
N LEU A 6 8.37 -7.92 -16.85
CA LEU A 6 8.96 -7.33 -18.06
C LEU A 6 8.06 -6.27 -18.72
N LEU A 7 6.84 -6.08 -18.21
CA LEU A 7 5.77 -5.36 -18.89
C LEU A 7 5.57 -3.92 -18.40
N CYS A 8 6.16 -3.51 -17.27
CA CYS A 8 5.99 -2.14 -16.75
C CYS A 8 7.32 -1.37 -16.78
N PRO A 9 7.40 -0.26 -17.55
CA PRO A 9 8.61 0.54 -17.64
C PRO A 9 8.96 1.15 -16.28
N THR A 10 10.26 1.21 -16.00
CA THR A 10 10.86 1.78 -14.79
C THR A 10 10.94 3.31 -14.83
N THR A 11 10.22 3.93 -15.77
CA THR A 11 10.24 5.37 -15.96
C THR A 11 9.56 6.07 -14.79
N PRO A 12 10.04 7.26 -14.40
CA PRO A 12 9.36 8.06 -13.38
C PRO A 12 7.91 8.35 -13.77
N LEU A 13 7.12 8.79 -12.80
CA LEU A 13 5.73 9.21 -13.04
C LEU A 13 5.70 10.32 -14.09
N SER A 14 4.96 10.08 -15.17
CA SER A 14 4.72 11.09 -16.20
C SER A 14 3.76 12.18 -15.71
N GLN A 15 3.79 13.36 -16.33
CA GLN A 15 2.91 14.46 -15.95
C GLN A 15 1.42 14.11 -16.10
N SER A 16 1.06 13.29 -17.09
CA SER A 16 -0.30 12.80 -17.28
C SER A 16 -0.75 11.86 -16.16
N GLU A 17 0.14 11.00 -15.66
CA GLU A 17 -0.14 10.15 -14.50
C GLU A 17 -0.31 10.99 -13.23
N MET A 18 0.53 11.99 -13.01
CA MET A 18 0.42 12.90 -11.85
C MET A 18 -0.86 13.74 -11.86
N ASN A 19 -1.38 14.09 -13.04
CA ASN A 19 -2.61 14.85 -13.18
C ASN A 19 -3.88 13.99 -13.09
N GLY A 20 -3.75 12.67 -12.96
CA GLY A 20 -4.89 11.75 -12.82
C GLY A 20 -5.56 11.82 -11.44
N LYS A 21 -6.83 11.37 -11.36
CA LYS A 21 -7.67 11.43 -10.13
C LYS A 21 -6.98 10.88 -8.88
N TYR A 22 -6.18 9.82 -9.02
CA TYR A 22 -5.44 9.19 -7.91
C TYR A 22 -3.92 9.44 -7.98
N GLY A 23 -3.42 9.98 -9.09
CA GLY A 23 -2.01 10.31 -9.26
C GLY A 23 -1.62 11.63 -8.60
N SER A 24 -2.58 12.55 -8.41
CA SER A 24 -2.38 13.80 -7.68
C SER A 24 -1.90 13.57 -6.24
N SER A 25 -2.40 12.52 -5.59
CA SER A 25 -1.98 12.11 -4.23
C SER A 25 -0.52 11.69 -4.15
N TYR A 26 0.05 11.21 -5.25
CA TYR A 26 1.46 10.82 -5.36
C TYR A 26 2.35 11.89 -6.02
N ALA A 27 1.76 12.86 -6.73
CA ALA A 27 2.49 13.93 -7.41
C ALA A 27 3.39 14.72 -6.46
N GLN A 28 2.94 14.94 -5.22
CA GLN A 28 3.71 15.61 -4.17
C GLN A 28 4.99 14.84 -3.76
N PHE A 29 5.08 13.54 -4.03
CA PHE A 29 6.23 12.70 -3.70
C PHE A 29 7.12 12.39 -4.92
N ALA A 30 6.70 12.80 -6.13
CA ALA A 30 7.39 12.43 -7.36
C ALA A 30 8.81 13.02 -7.46
N ASN A 31 9.03 14.19 -6.85
CA ASN A 31 10.29 14.94 -6.93
C ASN A 31 11.14 14.88 -5.63
N ASN A 32 10.72 14.11 -4.64
CA ASN A 32 11.46 14.04 -3.37
C ASN A 32 12.72 13.18 -3.53
N GLU A 33 13.88 13.74 -3.15
CA GLU A 33 15.17 13.04 -3.23
C GLU A 33 15.31 11.96 -2.15
N ASN A 34 14.75 12.21 -0.96
CA ASN A 34 14.76 11.26 0.14
C ASN A 34 13.86 10.06 -0.20
N LYS A 35 14.31 8.84 0.05
CA LYS A 35 13.55 7.61 -0.20
C LYS A 35 13.51 6.77 1.07
N PHE A 36 12.62 5.78 1.10
CA PHE A 36 12.66 4.73 2.13
C PHE A 36 14.05 4.08 2.19
N ASP A 37 14.50 3.70 3.39
CA ASP A 37 15.81 3.04 3.59
C ASP A 37 15.94 1.74 2.76
N ILE A 38 14.82 1.05 2.57
CA ILE A 38 14.76 -0.19 1.81
C ILE A 38 13.76 -0.05 0.66
N THR A 39 14.09 -0.63 -0.49
CA THR A 39 13.17 -0.70 -1.62
C THR A 39 12.13 -1.81 -1.40
N MET A 40 11.01 -1.76 -2.11
CA MET A 40 9.98 -2.81 -2.04
C MET A 40 10.51 -4.20 -2.40
N CYS A 41 11.53 -4.29 -3.28
CA CYS A 41 12.16 -5.55 -3.63
C CYS A 41 13.02 -6.12 -2.49
N GLN A 42 13.55 -5.26 -1.62
CA GLN A 42 14.39 -5.66 -0.46
C GLN A 42 13.56 -5.94 0.80
N ALA A 43 12.32 -5.44 0.85
CA ALA A 43 11.43 -5.59 2.00
C ALA A 43 11.23 -7.04 2.49
N PRO A 44 11.04 -8.06 1.63
CA PRO A 44 10.91 -9.44 2.07
C PRO A 44 12.16 -9.97 2.80
N CYS A 45 13.36 -9.52 2.40
CA CYS A 45 14.62 -9.95 2.99
C CYS A 45 14.94 -9.22 4.29
N ARG A 46 14.54 -7.96 4.41
CA ARG A 46 14.86 -7.09 5.58
C ARG A 46 13.84 -7.23 6.71
N ALA A 47 12.57 -7.51 6.38
CA ALA A 47 11.51 -7.72 7.36
C ALA A 47 10.63 -8.95 6.99
N PRO A 48 11.21 -10.17 6.91
CA PRO A 48 10.53 -11.37 6.42
C PRO A 48 9.29 -11.73 7.23
N CYS A 49 9.34 -11.58 8.56
CA CYS A 49 8.20 -11.89 9.43
C CYS A 49 7.03 -10.94 9.20
N CYS A 50 7.30 -9.64 9.01
CA CYS A 50 6.26 -8.66 8.70
C CYS A 50 5.68 -8.92 7.32
N TRP A 51 6.52 -9.21 6.33
CA TRP A 51 6.11 -9.51 4.97
C TRP A 51 5.18 -10.74 4.92
N LEU A 52 5.62 -11.86 5.52
CA LEU A 52 4.82 -13.09 5.57
C LEU A 52 3.53 -12.90 6.37
N GLY A 53 3.58 -12.18 7.49
CA GLY A 53 2.40 -11.85 8.30
C GLY A 53 1.38 -11.03 7.53
N SER A 54 1.83 -10.01 6.79
CA SER A 54 0.96 -9.19 5.92
C SER A 54 0.33 -10.00 4.80
N MET A 55 1.05 -10.96 4.21
CA MET A 55 0.50 -11.80 3.14
C MET A 55 -0.61 -12.73 3.63
N MET A 56 -0.45 -13.34 4.80
CA MET A 56 -1.44 -14.29 5.33
C MET A 56 -2.61 -13.60 6.04
N CYS A 57 -2.38 -12.45 6.65
CA CYS A 57 -3.32 -11.78 7.53
C CYS A 57 -3.39 -10.29 7.21
N LEU A 58 -3.69 -9.97 5.95
CA LEU A 58 -3.59 -8.60 5.41
C LEU A 58 -4.43 -7.60 6.23
N CYS A 59 -5.71 -7.88 6.46
CA CYS A 59 -6.61 -6.97 7.18
C CYS A 59 -6.14 -6.61 8.61
N PRO A 60 -5.92 -7.57 9.54
CA PRO A 60 -5.50 -7.24 10.90
C PRO A 60 -4.11 -6.59 10.94
N VAL A 61 -3.20 -6.99 10.04
CA VAL A 61 -1.89 -6.35 9.95
C VAL A 61 -2.01 -4.91 9.47
N GLN A 62 -2.89 -4.60 8.51
CA GLN A 62 -3.14 -3.21 8.10
C GLN A 62 -3.71 -2.36 9.23
N ILE A 63 -4.66 -2.87 10.02
CA ILE A 63 -5.21 -2.16 11.19
C ILE A 63 -4.09 -1.85 12.19
N TYR A 64 -3.27 -2.84 12.52
CA TYR A 64 -2.13 -2.67 13.43
C TYR A 64 -1.10 -1.67 12.88
N MET A 65 -0.74 -1.79 11.61
CA MET A 65 0.25 -0.94 10.97
C MET A 65 -0.22 0.50 10.82
N ARG A 66 -1.51 0.73 10.54
CA ARG A 66 -2.11 2.06 10.57
C ARG A 66 -2.02 2.69 11.95
N HIS A 67 -2.44 1.96 12.98
CA HIS A 67 -2.35 2.45 14.36
C HIS A 67 -0.91 2.79 14.73
N ARG A 68 0.03 1.92 14.37
CA ARG A 68 1.45 2.14 14.62
C ARG A 68 1.99 3.37 13.90
N ALA A 69 1.69 3.55 12.62
CA ALA A 69 2.12 4.71 11.84
C ALA A 69 1.55 6.03 12.41
N LEU A 70 0.27 6.06 12.77
CA LEU A 70 -0.35 7.24 13.38
C LEU A 70 0.28 7.61 14.73
N ASN A 71 0.52 6.62 15.59
CA ASN A 71 1.14 6.88 16.91
C ASN A 71 2.65 7.16 16.82
N HIS A 72 3.30 6.75 15.72
CA HIS A 72 4.68 7.12 15.45
C HIS A 72 4.80 8.61 15.06
N VAL A 73 3.89 9.09 14.21
CA VAL A 73 3.85 10.50 13.78
C VAL A 73 3.27 11.42 14.86
N HIS A 74 2.23 10.98 15.56
CA HIS A 74 1.56 11.73 16.62
C HIS A 74 1.53 10.90 17.93
N PRO A 75 2.61 10.92 18.73
CA PRO A 75 2.70 10.14 19.95
C PRO A 75 1.57 10.45 20.93
N GLY A 76 0.92 9.40 21.44
CA GLY A 76 -0.17 9.52 22.43
C GLY A 76 -1.54 9.96 21.88
N SER A 77 -1.68 10.10 20.56
CA SER A 77 -2.95 10.47 19.92
C SER A 77 -3.91 9.31 19.68
N GLY A 78 -3.44 8.05 19.77
CA GLY A 78 -4.26 6.86 19.58
C GLY A 78 -4.83 6.80 18.16
N TRP A 79 -6.12 7.11 18.03
CA TRP A 79 -6.87 7.13 16.76
C TRP A 79 -7.43 8.50 16.40
N SER A 80 -7.09 9.57 17.14
CA SER A 80 -7.67 10.90 16.91
C SER A 80 -7.32 11.50 15.54
N HIS A 81 -6.21 11.09 14.93
CA HIS A 81 -5.77 11.53 13.60
C HIS A 81 -6.10 10.53 12.48
N TYR A 82 -6.93 9.53 12.77
CA TYR A 82 -7.37 8.59 11.76
C TYR A 82 -8.36 9.26 10.79
N ILE A 83 -8.04 9.20 9.49
CA ILE A 83 -8.89 9.59 8.38
C ILE A 83 -8.90 8.42 7.40
N CYS A 84 -10.08 8.01 6.92
CA CYS A 84 -10.26 6.91 5.98
C CYS A 84 -9.42 7.13 4.72
N CYS A 85 -8.61 6.14 4.35
CA CYS A 85 -7.64 6.20 3.25
C CYS A 85 -6.74 7.46 3.31
N GLN A 86 -6.56 8.03 4.51
CA GLN A 86 -5.86 9.27 4.80
C GLN A 86 -6.32 10.47 3.95
N GLY A 87 -7.55 10.46 3.43
CA GLY A 87 -8.08 11.53 2.57
C GLY A 87 -7.56 11.55 1.13
N TYR A 88 -6.59 10.69 0.78
CA TYR A 88 -5.93 10.70 -0.53
C TYR A 88 -6.73 10.02 -1.64
N TYR A 89 -7.64 9.13 -1.29
CA TYR A 89 -8.43 8.37 -2.26
C TYR A 89 -9.80 9.02 -2.39
N GLY A 90 -9.89 10.02 -3.27
CA GLY A 90 -11.11 10.79 -3.53
C GLY A 90 -12.27 9.89 -3.95
N GLY A 91 -13.42 10.12 -3.33
CA GLY A 91 -14.49 9.14 -3.20
C GLY A 91 -14.90 8.36 -4.44
N CYS A 92 -15.16 7.07 -4.22
CA CYS A 92 -15.94 6.22 -5.12
C CYS A 92 -17.36 6.13 -4.54
N CYS A 93 -18.34 6.66 -5.29
CA CYS A 93 -19.79 6.68 -5.02
C CYS A 93 -20.22 7.03 -3.57
N CYS A 94 -19.99 6.12 -2.62
CA CYS A 94 -20.45 6.16 -1.24
C CYS A 94 -19.34 6.42 -0.20
N LEU A 95 -18.06 6.28 -0.59
CA LEU A 95 -16.93 6.48 0.31
C LEU A 95 -16.44 7.92 0.20
N GLN A 96 -16.67 8.74 1.21
CA GLN A 96 -16.14 10.10 1.29
C GLN A 96 -15.20 10.20 2.51
N PRO A 97 -13.88 9.95 2.32
CA PRO A 97 -12.88 10.23 3.35
C PRO A 97 -13.10 11.60 4.01
N GLY A 98 -13.03 11.70 5.34
CA GLY A 98 -13.37 12.93 6.07
C GLY A 98 -14.80 12.96 6.61
N ASN A 99 -15.75 12.28 5.96
CA ASN A 99 -17.19 12.40 6.25
C ASN A 99 -17.85 11.07 6.67
N MET A 100 -17.08 10.01 6.92
CA MET A 100 -17.60 8.67 7.24
C MET A 100 -17.84 8.42 8.75
N CYS A 101 -18.11 9.47 9.54
CA CYS A 101 -18.19 9.38 11.01
C CYS A 101 -16.94 8.79 11.68
N GLU A 102 -15.79 8.92 11.02
CA GLU A 102 -14.50 8.38 11.48
C GLU A 102 -13.98 9.02 12.77
N SER A 103 -14.41 10.24 13.08
CA SER A 103 -14.16 10.91 14.35
C SER A 103 -14.90 10.29 15.52
N THR A 104 -16.08 9.68 15.28
CA THR A 104 -16.92 9.06 16.31
C THR A 104 -16.55 7.59 16.52
N CYS A 105 -16.23 6.85 15.44
CA CYS A 105 -15.91 5.43 15.52
C CYS A 105 -14.77 5.02 14.57
N PRO A 106 -13.51 5.40 14.88
CA PRO A 106 -12.37 5.15 13.99
C PRO A 106 -12.05 3.66 13.81
N HIS A 107 -12.33 2.82 14.81
CA HIS A 107 -12.05 1.37 14.71
C HIS A 107 -12.92 0.68 13.67
N CYS A 108 -14.23 0.95 13.65
CA CYS A 108 -15.12 0.35 12.65
C CYS A 108 -14.79 0.84 11.25
N CYS A 109 -14.48 2.14 11.10
CA CYS A 109 -14.04 2.70 9.83
C CYS A 109 -12.72 2.06 9.35
N MET A 110 -11.73 1.87 10.24
CA MET A 110 -10.46 1.23 9.87
C MET A 110 -10.64 -0.25 9.51
N CYS A 111 -11.51 -0.97 10.22
CA CYS A 111 -11.88 -2.34 9.84
C CYS A 111 -12.49 -2.35 8.43
N LEU A 112 -13.48 -1.49 8.16
CA LEU A 112 -14.11 -1.41 6.85
C LEU A 112 -13.09 -1.05 5.75
N GLU A 113 -12.19 -0.11 6.02
CA GLU A 113 -11.10 0.27 5.10
C GLU A 113 -10.20 -0.94 4.81
N ALA A 114 -9.78 -1.68 5.84
CA ALA A 114 -8.92 -2.84 5.69
C ALA A 114 -9.58 -3.99 4.90
N PHE A 115 -10.89 -4.20 5.06
CA PHE A 115 -11.64 -5.26 4.39
C PHE A 115 -12.11 -4.90 2.98
N CYS A 116 -12.65 -3.69 2.78
CA CYS A 116 -13.28 -3.30 1.53
C CYS A 116 -12.33 -2.52 0.60
N CYS A 117 -11.26 -1.94 1.13
CA CYS A 117 -10.37 -1.02 0.42
C CYS A 117 -8.91 -1.30 0.79
N THR A 118 -8.50 -2.57 0.79
CA THR A 118 -7.18 -2.96 1.30
C THR A 118 -6.02 -2.31 0.55
N GLY A 119 -6.13 -2.13 -0.77
CA GLY A 119 -5.12 -1.43 -1.58
C GLY A 119 -4.92 0.03 -1.14
N PRO A 120 -5.99 0.84 -1.11
CA PRO A 120 -5.96 2.17 -0.49
C PRO A 120 -5.44 2.16 0.95
N ALA A 121 -5.80 1.18 1.77
CA ALA A 121 -5.37 1.10 3.16
C ALA A 121 -3.85 0.97 3.32
N VAL A 122 -3.26 0.03 2.58
CA VAL A 122 -1.81 -0.20 2.55
C VAL A 122 -1.09 1.07 2.07
N SER A 123 -1.60 1.63 0.95
CA SER A 123 -1.03 2.82 0.33
C SER A 123 -1.06 4.02 1.27
N ALA A 124 -2.21 4.31 1.87
CA ALA A 124 -2.37 5.43 2.76
C ALA A 124 -1.52 5.30 4.02
N THR A 125 -1.23 4.08 4.52
CA THR A 125 -0.31 3.89 5.64
C THR A 125 1.12 4.31 5.25
N SER A 126 1.57 3.91 4.06
CA SER A 126 2.89 4.33 3.56
C SER A 126 2.95 5.81 3.18
N ILE A 127 1.84 6.42 2.75
CA ILE A 127 1.74 7.87 2.48
C ILE A 127 1.91 8.70 3.77
N ILE A 128 1.39 8.27 4.92
CA ILE A 128 1.62 8.94 6.21
C ILE A 128 3.13 9.15 6.44
N MET A 129 3.92 8.07 6.26
CA MET A 129 5.37 8.13 6.44
C MET A 129 6.06 8.99 5.37
N ARG A 130 5.58 8.94 4.12
CA ARG A 130 6.10 9.79 3.04
C ARG A 130 5.89 11.28 3.31
N ASN A 131 4.74 11.66 3.85
CA ASN A 131 4.49 13.05 4.24
C ASN A 131 5.37 13.49 5.40
N GLU A 132 5.43 12.70 6.46
CA GLU A 132 6.16 13.07 7.67
C GLU A 132 7.65 13.29 7.41
N TYR A 133 8.27 12.41 6.61
CA TYR A 133 9.71 12.44 6.37
C TYR A 133 10.09 13.00 4.98
N GLY A 134 9.12 13.50 4.21
CA GLY A 134 9.34 13.98 2.85
C GLY A 134 9.94 12.90 1.93
N LEU A 135 9.48 11.65 2.04
CA LEU A 135 9.98 10.53 1.25
C LEU A 135 9.29 10.48 -0.11
N GLY A 136 10.09 10.26 -1.15
CA GLY A 136 9.67 10.09 -2.53
C GLY A 136 9.37 8.64 -2.90
N LEU A 137 9.01 8.47 -4.16
CA LEU A 137 8.83 7.16 -4.77
C LEU A 137 10.16 6.68 -5.37
N ASP A 138 10.47 5.41 -5.15
CA ASP A 138 11.58 4.75 -5.83
C ASP A 138 11.11 4.06 -7.13
N ASN A 139 12.05 3.56 -7.92
CA ASN A 139 11.72 2.89 -9.18
C ASN A 139 10.97 1.57 -8.95
N ASP A 140 11.21 0.90 -7.82
CA ASP A 140 10.56 -0.36 -7.51
C ASP A 140 9.09 -0.13 -7.10
N ASP A 141 8.79 0.92 -6.33
CA ASP A 141 7.46 1.39 -5.98
C ASP A 141 6.63 1.56 -7.25
N ILE A 142 7.13 2.36 -8.20
CA ILE A 142 6.43 2.67 -9.44
C ILE A 142 6.18 1.40 -10.26
N ARG A 143 7.20 0.54 -10.40
CA ARG A 143 7.11 -0.68 -11.21
C ARG A 143 6.15 -1.69 -10.62
N LEU A 144 6.25 -1.97 -9.32
CA LEU A 144 5.43 -2.99 -8.66
C LEU A 144 3.98 -2.53 -8.58
N ILE A 145 3.73 -1.25 -8.28
CA ILE A 145 2.36 -0.70 -8.26
C ILE A 145 1.74 -0.75 -9.66
N ARG A 146 2.47 -0.32 -10.71
CA ARG A 146 1.99 -0.42 -12.10
C ARG A 146 1.71 -1.87 -12.49
N CYS A 147 2.62 -2.80 -12.23
CA CYS A 147 2.46 -4.22 -12.56
C CYS A 147 1.22 -4.80 -11.87
N THR A 148 1.01 -4.49 -10.58
CA THR A 148 -0.16 -4.96 -9.84
C THR A 148 -1.47 -4.39 -10.42
N ASN A 149 -1.52 -3.09 -10.70
CA ASN A 149 -2.70 -2.46 -11.30
C ASN A 149 -3.01 -3.00 -12.70
N CYS A 150 -1.99 -3.23 -13.53
CA CYS A 150 -2.14 -3.84 -14.85
C CYS A 150 -2.71 -5.26 -14.76
N LEU A 151 -2.22 -6.08 -13.82
CA LEU A 151 -2.71 -7.44 -13.60
C LEU A 151 -4.15 -7.47 -13.09
N MET A 152 -4.51 -6.58 -12.17
CA MET A 152 -5.89 -6.46 -11.68
C MET A 152 -6.86 -6.06 -12.80
N ILE A 153 -6.50 -5.09 -13.64
CA ILE A 153 -7.33 -4.68 -14.79
C ILE A 153 -7.45 -5.84 -15.80
N PHE A 154 -6.34 -6.53 -16.08
CA PHE A 154 -6.34 -7.67 -17.00
C PHE A 154 -7.24 -8.81 -16.51
N ALA A 155 -7.14 -9.19 -15.23
CA ALA A 155 -7.99 -10.22 -14.62
C ALA A 155 -9.47 -9.83 -14.65
N LEU A 156 -9.79 -8.55 -14.39
CA LEU A 156 -11.15 -8.02 -14.51
C LEU A 156 -11.66 -8.11 -15.95
N CYS A 157 -10.88 -7.68 -16.94
CA CYS A 157 -11.24 -7.76 -18.35
C CYS A 157 -11.52 -9.20 -18.78
N LEU A 158 -10.65 -10.15 -18.41
CA LEU A 158 -10.87 -11.57 -18.70
C LEU A 158 -12.12 -12.12 -18.04
N SER A 159 -12.40 -11.73 -16.80
CA SER A 159 -13.63 -12.12 -16.11
C SER A 159 -14.88 -11.60 -16.80
N CYS A 160 -14.84 -10.38 -17.33
CA CYS A 160 -15.93 -9.83 -18.13
C CYS A 160 -16.10 -10.57 -19.46
N VAL A 161 -14.99 -10.86 -20.17
CA VAL A 161 -15.03 -11.58 -21.45
C VAL A 161 -15.56 -13.01 -21.27
N ALA A 162 -15.11 -13.72 -20.22
CA ALA A 162 -15.60 -15.06 -19.88
C ALA A 162 -17.11 -15.05 -19.61
N ARG A 163 -17.64 -14.01 -18.95
CA ARG A 163 -19.09 -13.84 -18.74
C ARG A 163 -19.87 -13.52 -20.02
N CYS A 164 -19.23 -12.91 -21.01
CA CYS A 164 -19.86 -12.56 -22.28
C CYS A 164 -19.75 -13.67 -23.34
N THR A 165 -18.90 -14.67 -23.14
CA THR A 165 -18.60 -15.71 -24.13
C THR A 165 -19.02 -17.07 -23.57
N GLU A 166 -19.79 -17.84 -24.34
CA GLU A 166 -20.24 -19.19 -23.93
C GLU A 166 -19.20 -20.29 -24.24
N CYS A 167 -17.91 -19.94 -24.29
CA CYS A 167 -16.84 -20.90 -24.60
C CYS A 167 -16.48 -21.74 -23.37
N GLU A 168 -16.41 -23.06 -23.55
CA GLU A 168 -15.94 -23.98 -22.51
C GLU A 168 -14.48 -23.67 -22.13
N GLY A 169 -14.24 -23.37 -20.85
CA GLY A 169 -12.90 -23.17 -20.29
C GLY A 169 -12.51 -21.72 -19.98
N ASP A 170 -13.23 -20.73 -20.51
CA ASP A 170 -12.92 -19.30 -20.28
C ASP A 170 -13.06 -18.92 -18.79
N ASP A 171 -14.05 -19.48 -18.09
CA ASP A 171 -14.24 -19.29 -16.65
C ASP A 171 -13.03 -19.78 -15.84
N GLN A 172 -12.40 -20.89 -16.25
CA GLN A 172 -11.23 -21.44 -15.56
C GLN A 172 -10.01 -20.55 -15.76
N VAL A 173 -9.80 -20.06 -16.99
CA VAL A 173 -8.72 -19.13 -17.29
C VAL A 173 -8.89 -17.83 -16.51
N ALA A 174 -10.11 -17.28 -16.49
CA ALA A 174 -10.41 -16.09 -15.70
C ALA A 174 -10.16 -16.29 -14.20
N GLN A 175 -10.56 -17.43 -13.63
CA GLN A 175 -10.27 -17.76 -12.23
C GLN A 175 -8.78 -17.85 -11.93
N VAL A 176 -7.99 -18.53 -12.77
CA VAL A 176 -6.53 -18.62 -12.61
C VAL A 176 -5.90 -17.23 -12.66
N CYS A 177 -6.33 -16.38 -13.60
CA CYS A 177 -5.83 -15.01 -13.69
C CYS A 177 -6.19 -14.16 -12.46
N ASN A 178 -7.40 -14.30 -11.90
CA ASN A 178 -7.79 -13.63 -10.65
C ASN A 178 -6.91 -14.07 -9.48
N ILE A 179 -6.71 -15.38 -9.30
CA ILE A 179 -5.84 -15.91 -8.23
C ILE A 179 -4.41 -15.39 -8.38
N LEU A 180 -3.87 -15.35 -9.61
CA LEU A 180 -2.54 -14.81 -9.86
C LEU A 180 -2.47 -13.30 -9.52
N ALA A 181 -3.50 -12.53 -9.89
CA ALA A 181 -3.57 -11.12 -9.55
C ALA A 181 -3.63 -10.91 -8.03
N ASP A 182 -4.43 -11.71 -7.31
CA ASP A 182 -4.55 -11.65 -5.85
C ASP A 182 -3.23 -12.02 -5.15
N VAL A 183 -2.54 -13.06 -5.62
CA VAL A 183 -1.23 -13.46 -5.07
C VAL A 183 -0.21 -12.35 -5.27
N VAL A 184 -0.15 -11.74 -6.46
CA VAL A 184 0.76 -10.60 -6.72
C VAL A 184 0.39 -9.42 -5.84
N PHE A 185 -0.90 -9.09 -5.71
CA PHE A 185 -1.37 -8.02 -4.84
C PHE A 185 -0.98 -8.26 -3.37
N CYS A 186 -1.16 -9.47 -2.85
CA CYS A 186 -0.74 -9.82 -1.48
C CYS A 186 0.78 -9.71 -1.30
N CYS A 187 1.57 -10.14 -2.28
CA CYS A 187 3.04 -10.00 -2.24
C CYS A 187 3.46 -8.53 -2.19
N VAL A 188 2.91 -7.70 -3.09
CA VAL A 188 3.27 -6.28 -3.24
C VAL A 188 2.79 -5.46 -2.04
N SER A 189 1.55 -5.69 -1.58
CA SER A 189 1.04 -5.04 -0.36
C SER A 189 1.83 -5.45 0.88
N GLY A 190 2.26 -6.71 0.97
CA GLY A 190 3.21 -7.19 1.98
C GLY A 190 4.53 -6.43 1.93
N CYS A 191 5.09 -6.19 0.75
CA CYS A 191 6.33 -5.41 0.58
C CYS A 191 6.16 -3.96 1.04
N MET A 192 5.07 -3.28 0.67
CA MET A 192 4.80 -1.90 1.11
C MET A 192 4.68 -1.82 2.64
N THR A 193 3.99 -2.79 3.23
CA THR A 193 3.79 -2.86 4.68
C THR A 193 5.10 -3.10 5.41
N ALA A 194 5.91 -4.05 4.93
CA ALA A 194 7.21 -4.39 5.49
C ALA A 194 8.23 -3.22 5.35
N GLN A 195 8.22 -2.52 4.22
CA GLN A 195 8.99 -1.30 3.99
C GLN A 195 8.63 -0.23 5.02
N THR A 196 7.33 0.04 5.19
CA THR A 196 6.81 1.01 6.17
C THR A 196 7.20 0.62 7.60
N HIS A 197 7.07 -0.66 7.96
CA HIS A 197 7.46 -1.18 9.27
C HIS A 197 8.94 -0.99 9.56
N HIS A 198 9.80 -1.30 8.58
CA HIS A 198 11.24 -1.13 8.71
C HIS A 198 11.62 0.35 8.90
N GLU A 199 10.99 1.25 8.15
CA GLU A 199 11.21 2.69 8.28
C GLU A 199 10.84 3.21 9.67
N ILE A 200 9.65 2.85 10.17
CA ILE A 200 9.22 3.21 11.54
C ILE A 200 10.28 2.75 12.55
N LYS A 201 10.72 1.49 12.46
CA LYS A 201 11.72 0.91 13.36
C LYS A 201 13.08 1.59 13.25
N LEU A 202 13.49 2.00 12.04
CA LEU A 202 14.73 2.74 11.83
C LEU A 202 14.66 4.12 12.50
N ARG A 203 13.56 4.85 12.31
CA ARG A 203 13.34 6.17 12.92
C ARG A 203 13.24 6.09 14.44
N GLU A 204 12.54 5.08 14.97
CA GLU A 204 12.51 4.78 16.41
C GLU A 204 13.93 4.55 16.98
N ARG A 205 14.79 3.84 16.25
CA ARG A 205 16.19 3.59 16.67
C ARG A 205 17.05 4.86 16.64
N ILE A 206 16.89 5.68 15.59
CA ILE A 206 17.63 6.95 15.46
C ILE A 206 17.20 7.94 16.56
N ASN A 207 15.91 7.97 16.88
CA ASN A 207 15.34 8.87 17.89
C ASN A 207 15.43 8.33 19.31
N ALA A 208 15.89 7.09 19.50
CA ALA A 208 16.13 6.56 20.83
C ALA A 208 17.30 7.32 21.47
N PRO A 209 17.12 7.95 22.64
CA PRO A 209 18.26 8.55 23.35
C PRO A 209 19.28 7.44 23.63
N GLU A 210 20.58 7.73 23.49
CA GLU A 210 21.72 6.85 23.78
C GLU A 210 21.65 6.27 25.21
N ARG A 211 20.77 5.30 25.44
CA ARG A 211 20.76 4.43 26.60
C ARG A 211 21.39 3.14 26.13
N HIS A 212 22.72 3.07 26.18
CA HIS A 212 23.58 1.89 26.41
C HIS A 212 24.97 2.10 25.78
N THR A 213 25.74 3.01 26.38
CA THR A 213 27.21 3.00 26.29
C THR A 213 27.81 3.16 27.70
N MET A 214 27.35 2.36 28.66
CA MET A 214 28.06 2.11 29.92
C MET A 214 27.65 0.73 30.47
N THR A 215 28.35 -0.31 30.04
CA THR A 215 28.60 -1.54 30.79
C THR A 215 29.94 -2.08 30.35
#